data_AF-F7YVX2-F1
#
_entry.id   AF-F7YVX2-F1
#
_cell.length_a   1.000
_cell.length_b   1.000
_cell.length_c   1.000
_cell.angle_alpha   90.00
_cell.angle_beta   90.00
_cell.angle_gamma   90.00
#
_symmetry.space_group_name_H-M   'P 1'
#
loop_
_entity.id
_entity.type
_entity.pdbx_description
1 polymer ?
#
loop_
_entity_poly.entity_id
_entity_poly.type
_entity_poly.pdbx_seq_one_letter_code
_entity_poly.pdbx_strand_id
1 'polypeptide(L)'
;MKIKFGNLADIMVGIKEIEVEGKSLTEIFDNLSKIVGKRVSLKIDTKEENVYLVVEENGKTRKNWVVALYNGINVLDIDPNAVQNGELVVFVPVSGG
;
A
#
# COMPACT_ATOMS: atom_id res chain seq x y z
N MET A 1 7.43 10.38 -2.47
CA MET A 1 7.56 9.14 -1.67
C MET A 1 7.88 7.98 -2.58
N LYS A 2 8.78 7.09 -2.16
CA LYS A 2 9.09 5.84 -2.85
C LYS A 2 8.21 4.72 -2.31
N ILE A 3 7.48 4.00 -3.16
CA ILE A 3 6.64 2.86 -2.77
C ILE A 3 7.24 1.59 -3.39
N LYS A 4 7.44 0.56 -2.58
CA LYS A 4 7.89 -0.77 -3.00
C LYS A 4 6.82 -1.79 -2.69
N PHE A 5 6.46 -2.60 -3.69
CA PHE A 5 5.57 -3.73 -3.55
C PHE A 5 6.38 -5.03 -3.58
N GLY A 6 6.16 -5.91 -2.61
CA GLY A 6 6.83 -7.19 -2.49
C GLY A 6 5.87 -8.37 -2.58
N ASN A 7 6.40 -9.51 -3.05
CA ASN A 7 5.65 -10.77 -3.21
C ASN A 7 4.36 -10.54 -4.03
N LEU A 8 3.26 -11.19 -3.65
CA LEU A 8 1.97 -11.07 -4.32
C LEU A 8 1.44 -9.62 -4.44
N ALA A 9 1.92 -8.67 -3.63
CA ALA A 9 1.55 -7.27 -3.77
C ALA A 9 2.02 -6.67 -5.11
N ASP A 10 3.21 -7.02 -5.60
CA ASP A 10 3.71 -6.49 -6.88
C ASP A 10 2.88 -7.02 -8.06
N ILE A 11 2.45 -8.28 -8.00
CA ILE A 11 1.57 -8.91 -8.99
C ILE A 11 0.19 -8.26 -8.98
N MET A 12 -0.35 -7.96 -7.79
CA MET A 12 -1.66 -7.30 -7.66
C MET A 12 -1.64 -5.90 -8.26
N VAL A 13 -0.62 -5.10 -7.94
CA VAL A 13 -0.50 -3.71 -8.43
C VAL A 13 0.04 -3.66 -9.86
N GLY A 14 0.78 -4.67 -10.31
CA GLY A 14 1.39 -4.74 -11.64
C GLY A 14 2.72 -3.97 -11.76
N ILE A 15 3.25 -3.47 -10.63
CA ILE A 15 4.53 -2.75 -10.56
C ILE A 15 5.24 -3.11 -9.25
N LYS A 16 6.57 -3.12 -9.29
CA LYS A 16 7.42 -3.45 -8.13
C LYS A 16 7.79 -2.23 -7.30
N GLU A 17 8.03 -1.11 -7.96
CA GLU A 17 8.50 0.10 -7.31
C GLU A 17 8.05 1.31 -8.11
N ILE A 18 7.73 2.41 -7.41
CA ILE A 18 7.33 3.67 -8.02
C ILE A 18 7.58 4.83 -7.08
N GLU A 19 7.95 5.99 -7.63
CA GLU A 19 7.93 7.25 -6.90
C GLU A 19 6.61 7.98 -7.16
N VAL A 20 5.94 8.36 -6.08
CA VAL A 20 4.65 9.04 -6.11
C VAL A 20 4.69 10.24 -5.17
N GLU A 21 4.19 11.38 -5.66
CA GLU A 21 4.05 12.59 -4.87
C GLU A 21 2.71 12.63 -4.12
N GLY A 22 2.69 13.22 -2.94
CA GLY A 22 1.49 13.44 -2.14
C GLY A 22 1.81 13.85 -0.70
N LYS A 23 0.82 14.43 -0.02
CA LYS A 23 0.93 14.96 1.35
C LYS A 23 0.29 14.06 2.41
N SER A 24 -0.38 12.99 1.98
CA SER A 24 -1.03 12.00 2.85
C SER A 24 -1.05 10.63 2.16
N LEU A 25 -1.24 9.54 2.93
CA LEU A 25 -1.41 8.20 2.35
C LEU A 25 -2.55 8.14 1.34
N THR A 26 -3.68 8.78 1.62
CA THR A 26 -4.83 8.83 0.70
C THR A 26 -4.43 9.46 -0.63
N GLU A 27 -3.81 10.64 -0.59
CA GLU A 27 -3.38 11.35 -1.80
C GLU A 27 -2.32 10.56 -2.58
N ILE A 28 -1.37 9.93 -1.88
CA ILE A 28 -0.35 9.08 -2.48
C ILE A 28 -1.00 7.90 -3.22
N PHE A 29 -1.98 7.22 -2.63
CA PHE A 29 -2.66 6.09 -3.27
C PHE A 29 -3.61 6.52 -4.39
N ASP A 30 -4.22 7.70 -4.31
CA ASP A 30 -4.99 8.28 -5.41
C ASP A 30 -4.09 8.61 -6.62
N ASN A 31 -2.92 9.19 -6.39
CA ASN A 31 -1.96 9.48 -7.45
C ASN A 31 -1.34 8.22 -8.04
N LEU A 32 -0.99 7.24 -7.19
CA LEU A 32 -0.58 5.91 -7.61
C LEU A 32 -1.63 5.30 -8.55
N SER A 33 -2.91 5.33 -8.16
CA SER A 33 -4.03 4.78 -8.93
C SER A 33 -4.13 5.38 -10.33
N LYS A 34 -3.92 6.71 -10.44
CA LYS A 34 -3.90 7.40 -11.74
C LYS A 34 -2.74 6.92 -12.62
N ILE A 35 -1.55 6.71 -12.04
CA ILE A 35 -0.36 6.28 -12.78
C ILE A 35 -0.52 4.84 -13.28
N VAL A 36 -1.02 3.93 -12.44
CA VAL A 36 -1.18 2.51 -12.81
C VAL A 36 -2.47 2.22 -13.60
N GLY A 37 -3.35 3.20 -13.77
CA GLY A 37 -4.59 3.06 -14.54
C GLY A 37 -5.66 2.17 -13.88
N LYS A 38 -5.55 1.90 -12.58
CA LYS A 38 -6.49 1.10 -11.79
C LYS A 38 -6.53 1.59 -10.36
N ARG A 39 -7.63 1.33 -9.65
CA ARG A 39 -7.78 1.80 -8.27
C ARG A 39 -6.95 0.91 -7.35
N VAL A 40 -6.04 1.53 -6.60
CA VAL A 40 -5.18 0.88 -5.61
C VAL A 40 -5.34 1.65 -4.31
N SER A 41 -5.63 0.95 -3.21
CA SER A 41 -5.73 1.58 -1.89
C SER A 41 -5.22 0.67 -0.79
N LEU A 42 -4.73 1.30 0.29
CA LEU A 42 -4.52 0.64 1.56
C LEU A 42 -5.70 0.90 2.48
N LYS A 43 -6.34 -0.17 2.94
CA LYS A 43 -7.37 -0.12 3.97
C LYS A 43 -6.75 -0.53 5.29
N ILE A 44 -6.67 0.42 6.21
CA ILE A 44 -6.18 0.21 7.58
C ILE A 44 -7.40 -0.03 8.47
N ASP A 45 -7.49 -1.22 9.07
CA ASP A 45 -8.49 -1.60 10.05
C ASP A 45 -7.85 -1.59 11.44
N THR A 46 -8.02 -0.48 12.15
CA THR A 46 -7.39 -0.27 13.47
C THR A 46 -8.04 -1.10 14.58
N LYS A 47 -9.27 -1.61 14.38
CA LYS A 47 -9.95 -2.44 15.39
C LYS A 47 -9.38 -3.85 15.42
N GLU A 48 -9.13 -4.38 14.22
CA GLU A 48 -8.60 -5.73 14.03
C GLU A 48 -7.08 -5.72 13.80
N GLU A 49 -6.42 -4.56 13.96
CA GLU A 49 -4.98 -4.36 13.73
C GLU A 49 -4.49 -4.96 12.39
N ASN A 50 -5.28 -4.76 11.34
CA ASN A 50 -5.05 -5.37 10.03
C ASN A 50 -4.94 -4.33 8.93
N VAL A 51 -4.02 -4.55 7.99
CA VAL A 51 -3.86 -3.72 6.80
C VAL A 51 -4.15 -4.56 5.57
N TYR A 52 -4.93 -4.00 4.65
CA TYR A 52 -5.29 -4.66 3.41
C TYR A 52 -4.91 -3.82 2.19
N LEU A 53 -4.27 -4.46 1.22
CA LEU A 53 -4.12 -3.90 -0.12
C LEU A 53 -5.36 -4.27 -0.94
N VAL A 54 -6.03 -3.26 -1.48
CA VAL A 54 -7.22 -3.42 -2.31
C VAL A 54 -6.89 -2.89 -3.70
N VAL A 55 -7.12 -3.72 -4.72
CA VAL A 55 -6.96 -3.35 -6.13
C VAL A 55 -8.27 -3.61 -6.86
N GLU A 56 -8.81 -2.60 -7.53
CA GLU A 56 -10.00 -2.72 -8.37
C GLU A 56 -9.63 -2.47 -9.83
N GLU A 57 -9.94 -3.44 -10.68
CA GLU A 57 -9.60 -3.43 -12.10
C GLU A 57 -10.70 -4.16 -12.88
N ASN A 58 -11.26 -3.50 -13.92
CA ASN A 58 -12.29 -4.08 -14.79
C ASN A 58 -13.50 -4.65 -14.03
N GLY A 59 -13.98 -3.94 -13.00
CA GLY A 59 -15.12 -4.36 -12.17
C GLY A 59 -14.82 -5.52 -11.21
N LYS A 60 -13.56 -5.98 -11.10
CA LYS A 60 -13.13 -6.99 -10.14
C LYS A 60 -12.33 -6.36 -9.02
N THR A 61 -12.67 -6.71 -7.78
CA THR A 61 -11.93 -6.29 -6.58
C THR A 61 -11.08 -7.45 -6.07
N ARG A 62 -9.78 -7.21 -5.92
CA ARG A 62 -8.85 -8.10 -5.23
C ARG A 62 -8.47 -7.46 -3.91
N LYS A 63 -8.59 -8.19 -2.81
CA LYS A 63 -8.21 -7.76 -1.47
C LYS A 63 -7.27 -8.78 -0.88
N ASN A 64 -6.14 -8.33 -0.33
CA ASN A 64 -5.24 -9.21 0.40
C ASN A 64 -4.73 -8.53 1.66
N TRP A 65 -4.51 -9.34 2.70
CA TRP A 65 -3.84 -8.88 3.91
C TRP A 65 -2.36 -8.62 3.61
N VAL A 66 -1.85 -7.51 4.11
CA VAL A 66 -0.47 -7.07 3.85
C VAL A 66 0.15 -6.51 5.11
N VAL A 67 1.48 -6.55 5.15
CA VAL A 67 2.26 -5.70 6.03
C VAL A 67 2.67 -4.48 5.22
N ALA A 68 2.45 -3.29 5.78
CA ALA A 68 2.89 -2.03 5.21
C ALA A 68 3.81 -1.31 6.20
N LEU A 69 5.02 -0.98 5.76
CA LEU A 69 6.06 -0.37 6.58
C LEU A 69 6.42 1.00 5.99
N TYR A 70 6.20 2.08 6.73
CA TYR A 70 6.66 3.41 6.40
C TYR A 70 7.98 3.69 7.13
N ASN A 71 9.06 3.90 6.37
CA ASN A 71 10.43 4.04 6.88
C ASN A 71 10.81 2.93 7.90
N GLY A 72 10.31 1.70 7.67
CA GLY A 72 10.55 0.54 8.53
C GLY A 72 9.59 0.38 9.71
N ILE A 73 8.66 1.32 9.94
CA ILE A 73 7.67 1.27 11.03
C ILE A 73 6.32 0.81 10.46
N ASN A 74 5.60 -0.06 11.16
CA ASN A 74 4.28 -0.51 10.72
C ASN A 74 3.31 0.67 10.62
N VAL A 75 2.55 0.76 9.53
CA VAL A 75 1.58 1.83 9.33
C VAL A 75 0.43 1.84 10.35
N LEU A 76 0.26 0.75 11.11
CA LEU A 76 -0.65 0.70 12.26
C LEU A 76 -0.14 1.53 13.46
N ASP A 77 1.18 1.71 13.57
CA ASP A 77 1.84 2.39 14.68
C ASP A 77 2.14 3.87 14.39
N ILE A 78 1.80 4.36 13.20
CA ILE A 78 2.05 5.75 12.78
C ILE A 78 0.76 6.55 12.68
N ASP A 79 0.85 7.87 12.90
CA ASP A 79 -0.23 8.78 12.51
C ASP A 79 -0.35 8.81 10.98
N PRO A 80 -1.49 8.41 10.38
CA PRO A 80 -1.69 8.42 8.92
C PRO A 80 -1.53 9.81 8.28
N ASN A 81 -1.67 10.88 9.08
CA ASN A 81 -1.48 12.26 8.63
C ASN A 81 -0.02 12.73 8.70
N ALA A 82 0.86 11.99 9.36
CA ALA A 82 2.29 12.30 9.47
C ALA A 82 3.12 11.72 8.32
N VAL A 83 2.48 11.06 7.35
CA VAL A 83 3.16 10.37 6.25
C VAL A 83 3.63 11.37 5.18
N GLN A 84 4.94 11.62 5.14
CA GLN A 84 5.62 12.57 4.24
C GLN A 84 6.59 11.85 3.28
N ASN A 85 7.52 12.61 2.66
CA ASN A 85 8.67 12.07 1.93
C ASN A 85 9.35 10.93 2.71
N GLY A 86 9.57 9.80 2.04
CA GLY A 86 10.10 8.58 2.66
C GLY A 86 9.89 7.36 1.78
N GLU A 87 10.10 6.19 2.36
CA GLU A 87 9.88 4.88 1.73
C GLU A 87 8.70 4.16 2.37
N LEU A 88 7.78 3.65 1.54
CA LEU A 88 6.70 2.76 1.94
C LEU A 88 6.91 1.39 1.31
N VAL A 89 7.04 0.35 2.13
CA VAL A 89 7.17 -1.04 1.67
C VAL A 89 5.88 -1.78 1.98
N VAL A 90 5.23 -2.36 0.97
CA VAL A 90 3.99 -3.12 1.10
C VAL A 90 4.20 -4.53 0.58
N PHE A 91 3.95 -5.55 1.40
CA PHE A 91 4.13 -6.93 0.99
C PHE A 91 3.10 -7.85 1.64
N VAL A 92 2.76 -8.92 0.93
CA VAL A 92 2.01 -10.02 1.54
C VAL A 92 3.01 -10.84 2.37
N PRO A 93 2.79 -10.97 3.69
CA PRO A 93 3.65 -11.78 4.54
C PRO A 93 3.52 -13.25 4.15
N VAL A 94 4.66 -13.93 4.14
CA VAL A 94 4.71 -15.39 3.97
C VAL A 94 4.85 -16.00 5.36
N SER A 95 4.10 -17.07 5.65
CA SER A 95 4.35 -17.85 6.86
C SER A 95 5.78 -18.36 6.81
N GLY A 96 6.64 -17.82 7.67
CA GLY A 96 7.96 -18.41 7.91
C GLY A 96 7.76 -19.81 8.48
N GLY A 97 8.30 -20.81 7.80
CA GLY A 97 8.43 -22.17 8.35
C GLY A 97 9.51 -22.23 9.42
#